data_AF-A0A7C9RFI7-F1
#
_entry.id   AF-A0A7C9RFI7-F1
#
_cell.length_a   1.000
_cell.length_b   1.000
_cell.length_c   1.000
_cell.angle_alpha   90.00
_cell.angle_beta   90.00
_cell.angle_gamma   90.00
#
_symmetry.space_group_name_H-M   'P 1'
#
loop_
_entity.id
_entity.type
_entity.pdbx_description
1 polymer ?
#
loop_
_entity_poly.entity_id
_entity_poly.type
_entity_poly.pdbx_seq_one_letter_code
_entity_poly.pdbx_strand_id
1 'polypeptide(L)'
;GKMGAHELNYSSDIDLIVFYELEAPTLAEGIEPSPFFVKVAQGLSRLLQQRTADGYVFRVDLRLRPDPASTPVAISTAAALHYYEREGRTWERAAMIKALPCAGDQKAGNALLAEIAPFVWRKHLDFAALADVHDMKRQMQTFRGQNEISVEGHNVKVGRGGIREIEFFAQTQQLIAGGRHPELRVRPTLEALNILAASNWITNEARDELTSAYDFLRRVEHRLQMIADEQTHTLPAEAGAVERFARFFGYDDRAAFAKDLLAHLNCVQNHYSRLFEGDPTGTEKLPDIDYSKGPDDNRLLEHLLTLGFKKPKMVAETVQRWMHGEYRVFKVEATRQAFNEFVPDLMRGLSRAEEPDDAVTAFDRFLQALQRGGRLISLLSQNKDLVALVALVLGAAPRLSDMLARQPQIMDGLIDPRFFGAMPDQNELSARLESTLADANSYEEFLDRLRLFGQESLFLIGTRILSGTVSAQHASVAFADVAEGIAHTVHG
;
A
#
# COMPACT_ATOMS: atom_id res chain seq x y z
N GLY A 1 3.10 -16.02 6.14
CA GLY A 1 1.65 -16.35 6.21
C GLY A 1 1.13 -16.25 7.62
N LYS A 2 0.08 -17.00 7.97
CA LYS A 2 -0.59 -16.97 9.29
C LYS A 2 0.34 -17.32 10.46
N MET A 3 1.31 -18.23 10.28
CA MET A 3 2.29 -18.58 11.32
C MET A 3 3.10 -17.36 11.79
N GLY A 4 3.74 -16.64 10.86
CA GLY A 4 4.58 -15.48 11.21
C GLY A 4 3.79 -14.28 11.72
N ALA A 5 2.47 -14.29 11.54
CA ALA A 5 1.54 -13.31 12.12
C ALA A 5 0.98 -13.73 13.49
N HIS A 6 1.27 -14.95 13.96
CA HIS A 6 0.62 -15.59 15.12
C HIS A 6 -0.91 -15.73 14.96
N GLU A 7 -1.36 -16.00 13.73
CA GLU A 7 -2.77 -16.08 13.33
C GLU A 7 -3.13 -17.47 12.77
N LEU A 8 -2.52 -18.56 13.26
CA LEU A 8 -2.81 -19.92 12.76
C LEU A 8 -4.28 -20.34 12.94
N ASN A 9 -4.76 -21.20 12.06
CA ASN A 9 -6.05 -21.91 12.20
C ASN A 9 -5.82 -23.36 12.68
N TYR A 10 -6.91 -24.04 13.06
CA TYR A 10 -6.90 -25.44 13.50
C TYR A 10 -6.25 -26.39 12.50
N SER A 11 -6.64 -26.29 11.22
CA SER A 11 -6.08 -27.09 10.13
C SER A 11 -5.39 -26.15 9.12
N SER A 12 -4.14 -25.79 9.43
CA SER A 12 -3.31 -24.88 8.62
C SER A 12 -2.07 -25.56 8.07
N ASP A 13 -1.66 -25.13 6.88
CA ASP A 13 -0.30 -25.36 6.41
C ASP A 13 0.65 -24.37 7.12
N ILE A 14 1.91 -24.76 7.23
CA ILE A 14 3.00 -23.90 7.68
C ILE A 14 3.79 -23.45 6.45
N ASP A 15 3.66 -22.18 6.12
CA ASP A 15 4.42 -21.55 5.04
C ASP A 15 5.85 -21.29 5.48
N LEU A 16 6.83 -21.96 4.85
CA LEU A 16 8.25 -21.77 5.14
C LEU A 16 9.01 -21.29 3.89
N ILE A 17 9.99 -20.43 4.13
CA ILE A 17 11.02 -20.09 3.16
C ILE A 17 12.36 -20.41 3.82
N VAL A 18 13.20 -21.19 3.13
CA VAL A 18 14.49 -21.63 3.67
C VAL A 18 15.60 -20.86 2.99
N PHE A 19 16.34 -20.09 3.78
CA PHE A 19 17.52 -19.36 3.35
C PHE A 19 18.78 -19.96 3.96
N TYR A 20 19.90 -19.82 3.25
CA TYR A 20 21.23 -20.17 3.77
C TYR A 20 22.28 -19.17 3.29
N GLU A 21 23.35 -19.01 4.05
CA GLU A 21 24.49 -18.18 3.68
C GLU A 21 25.57 -19.06 3.05
N LEU A 22 26.16 -18.60 1.93
CA LEU A 22 27.22 -19.33 1.23
C LEU A 22 28.54 -19.34 2.02
N GLU A 23 28.80 -18.28 2.78
CA GLU A 23 30.01 -18.10 3.57
C GLU A 23 29.90 -18.70 4.98
N ALA A 24 28.77 -19.32 5.31
CA ALA A 24 28.57 -19.93 6.61
C ALA A 24 29.61 -21.06 6.84
N PRO A 25 30.40 -21.01 7.94
CA PRO A 25 31.57 -21.88 8.14
C PRO A 25 31.23 -23.34 8.50
N THR A 26 29.98 -23.77 8.32
CA THR A 26 29.45 -25.00 8.91
C THR A 26 29.49 -26.23 8.01
N LEU A 27 29.77 -26.09 6.72
CA LEU A 27 29.79 -27.23 5.79
C LEU A 27 31.18 -27.85 5.73
N ALA A 28 31.23 -29.19 5.74
CA ALA A 28 32.47 -29.91 5.54
C ALA A 28 33.03 -29.69 4.13
N GLU A 29 34.35 -29.78 3.99
CA GLU A 29 35.03 -29.64 2.70
C GLU A 29 34.46 -30.60 1.64
N GLY A 30 34.25 -30.10 0.43
CA GLY A 30 33.67 -30.86 -0.68
C GLY A 30 32.14 -31.01 -0.65
N ILE A 31 31.44 -30.45 0.35
CA ILE A 31 29.98 -30.39 0.34
C ILE A 31 29.50 -29.11 -0.33
N GLU A 32 28.83 -29.26 -1.46
CA GLU A 32 28.16 -28.15 -2.14
C GLU A 32 26.95 -27.63 -1.31
N PRO A 33 26.89 -26.31 -0.99
CA PRO A 33 25.86 -25.76 -0.11
C PRO A 33 24.43 -25.97 -0.62
N SER A 34 24.17 -25.67 -1.89
CA SER A 34 22.81 -25.72 -2.45
C SER A 34 22.18 -27.13 -2.37
N PRO A 35 22.81 -28.20 -2.88
CA PRO A 35 22.30 -29.56 -2.72
C PRO A 35 22.11 -29.99 -1.26
N PHE A 36 23.00 -29.55 -0.36
CA PHE A 36 22.90 -29.87 1.06
C PHE A 36 21.66 -29.24 1.69
N PHE A 37 21.48 -27.93 1.56
CA PHE A 37 20.34 -27.23 2.16
C PHE A 37 19.00 -27.60 1.51
N VAL A 38 18.99 -27.94 0.22
CA VAL A 38 17.81 -28.53 -0.43
C VAL A 38 17.42 -29.85 0.24
N LYS A 39 18.37 -30.75 0.52
CA LYS A 39 18.10 -32.00 1.24
C LYS A 39 17.61 -31.74 2.66
N VAL A 40 18.18 -30.75 3.36
CA VAL A 40 17.72 -30.35 4.70
C VAL A 40 16.27 -29.87 4.67
N ALA A 41 15.93 -28.95 3.75
CA ALA A 41 14.58 -28.42 3.60
C ALA A 41 13.56 -29.53 3.27
N GLN A 42 13.91 -30.44 2.34
CA GLN A 42 13.07 -31.59 2.00
C GLN A 42 12.93 -32.58 3.16
N GLY A 43 14.00 -32.82 3.91
CA GLY A 43 14.01 -33.68 5.09
C GLY A 43 13.12 -33.13 6.20
N LEU A 44 13.24 -31.84 6.50
CA LEU A 44 12.38 -31.13 7.45
C LEU A 44 10.91 -31.19 7.03
N SER A 45 10.64 -30.87 5.75
CA SER A 45 9.30 -30.93 5.17
C SER A 45 8.71 -32.34 5.27
N ARG A 46 9.51 -33.37 5.01
CA ARG A 46 9.07 -34.77 5.16
C ARG A 46 8.78 -35.12 6.62
N LEU A 47 9.66 -34.74 7.55
CA LEU A 47 9.51 -35.03 8.97
C LEU A 47 8.22 -34.43 9.54
N LEU A 48 7.86 -33.21 9.14
CA LEU A 48 6.64 -32.55 9.60
C LEU A 48 5.38 -33.14 8.98
N GLN A 49 5.44 -33.56 7.71
CA GLN A 49 4.29 -34.01 6.93
C GLN A 49 4.02 -35.52 7.02
N GLN A 50 5.02 -36.31 7.38
CA GLN A 50 4.92 -37.76 7.40
C GLN A 50 3.83 -38.20 8.38
N ARG A 51 2.86 -38.96 7.87
CA ARG A 51 1.85 -39.62 8.69
C ARG A 51 2.43 -40.86 9.35
N THR A 52 2.43 -40.88 10.67
CA THR A 52 2.75 -42.04 11.52
C THR A 52 1.46 -42.57 12.17
N ALA A 53 1.60 -43.52 13.09
CA ALA A 53 0.48 -43.98 13.92
C ALA A 53 -0.12 -42.86 14.79
N ASP A 54 0.66 -41.80 15.06
CA ASP A 54 0.28 -40.65 15.87
C ASP A 54 -0.25 -39.47 15.03
N GLY A 55 -0.47 -39.68 13.72
CA GLY A 55 -0.89 -38.63 12.78
C GLY A 55 0.29 -37.93 12.13
N TYR A 56 0.19 -36.62 11.89
CA TYR A 56 1.24 -35.79 11.30
C TYR A 56 1.39 -34.50 12.11
N VAL A 57 2.52 -33.80 12.00
CA VAL A 57 2.75 -32.57 12.76
C VAL A 57 2.13 -31.37 12.04
N PHE A 58 2.62 -31.08 10.83
CA PHE A 58 2.10 -29.99 9.99
C PHE A 58 2.26 -30.31 8.51
N ARG A 59 1.31 -29.82 7.71
CA ARG A 59 1.51 -29.67 6.27
C ARG A 59 2.44 -28.49 6.02
N VAL A 60 3.40 -28.64 5.11
CA VAL A 60 4.43 -27.62 4.86
C VAL A 60 4.27 -27.10 3.44
N ASP A 61 4.14 -25.78 3.31
CA ASP A 61 4.10 -25.10 2.02
C ASP A 61 5.38 -24.29 1.81
N LEU A 62 6.08 -24.57 0.70
CA LEU A 62 7.33 -23.89 0.32
C LEU A 62 7.16 -22.98 -0.91
N ARG A 63 5.92 -22.70 -1.32
CA ARG A 63 5.61 -21.96 -2.56
C ARG A 63 5.74 -20.44 -2.43
N LEU A 64 5.83 -19.89 -1.22
CA LEU A 64 6.05 -18.44 -1.02
C LEU A 64 7.51 -18.00 -1.20
N ARG A 65 8.43 -18.93 -1.50
CA ARG A 65 9.83 -18.60 -1.80
C ARG A 65 9.96 -17.83 -3.12
N PRO A 66 11.03 -17.03 -3.31
CA PRO A 66 11.37 -16.39 -4.58
C PRO A 66 11.21 -17.31 -5.79
N ASP A 67 10.46 -16.89 -6.81
CA ASP A 67 10.15 -17.66 -8.03
C ASP A 67 10.11 -19.20 -7.84
N PRO A 68 9.06 -19.73 -7.20
CA PRO A 68 9.00 -21.14 -6.81
C PRO A 68 8.97 -22.11 -7.99
N ALA A 69 8.80 -21.61 -9.23
CA ALA A 69 8.87 -22.43 -10.44
C ALA A 69 10.33 -22.70 -10.86
N SER A 70 11.24 -21.74 -10.62
CA SER A 70 12.61 -21.80 -11.12
C SER A 70 13.66 -21.93 -10.02
N THR A 71 13.30 -21.70 -8.75
CA THR A 71 14.25 -21.75 -7.63
C THR A 71 14.18 -23.06 -6.83
N PRO A 72 15.33 -23.50 -6.28
CA PRO A 72 15.35 -24.59 -5.32
C PRO A 72 14.54 -24.27 -4.06
N VAL A 73 14.13 -25.30 -3.32
CA VAL A 73 13.36 -25.16 -2.06
C VAL A 73 14.15 -24.53 -0.92
N ALA A 74 15.47 -24.43 -1.05
CA ALA A 74 16.35 -23.65 -0.20
C ALA A 74 17.19 -22.73 -1.09
N ILE A 75 17.25 -21.44 -0.78
CA ILE A 75 17.84 -20.40 -1.62
C ILE A 75 18.95 -19.68 -0.83
N SER A 76 20.06 -19.33 -1.47
CA SER A 76 21.07 -18.54 -0.78
C SER A 76 20.55 -17.13 -0.49
N THR A 77 20.99 -16.52 0.62
CA THR A 77 20.62 -15.13 0.95
C THR A 77 20.96 -14.16 -0.19
N ALA A 78 22.16 -14.27 -0.75
CA ALA A 78 22.59 -13.46 -1.90
C ALA A 78 21.67 -13.60 -3.13
N ALA A 79 21.25 -14.82 -3.48
CA ALA A 79 20.35 -15.03 -4.62
C ALA A 79 18.93 -14.50 -4.34
N ALA A 80 18.45 -14.66 -3.11
CA ALA A 80 17.16 -14.12 -2.71
C ALA A 80 17.12 -12.58 -2.75
N LEU A 81 18.18 -11.92 -2.26
CA LEU A 81 18.31 -10.46 -2.30
C LEU A 81 18.36 -9.96 -3.75
N HIS A 82 19.16 -10.59 -4.61
CA HIS A 82 19.22 -10.26 -6.03
C HIS A 82 17.85 -10.40 -6.71
N TYR A 83 17.09 -11.44 -6.36
CA TYR A 83 15.74 -11.64 -6.87
C TYR A 83 14.79 -10.52 -6.41
N TYR A 84 14.71 -10.25 -5.11
CA TYR A 84 13.80 -9.24 -4.58
C TYR A 84 14.10 -7.83 -5.11
N GLU A 85 15.38 -7.52 -5.35
CA GLU A 85 15.79 -6.25 -5.94
C GLU A 85 15.31 -6.09 -7.39
N ARG A 86 15.34 -7.16 -8.20
CA ARG A 86 15.16 -7.08 -9.66
C ARG A 86 13.78 -7.53 -10.15
N GLU A 87 13.23 -8.56 -9.55
CA GLU A 87 12.08 -9.32 -10.06
C GLU A 87 10.94 -9.42 -9.03
N GLY A 88 11.19 -9.02 -7.79
CA GLY A 88 10.23 -9.17 -6.70
C GLY A 88 8.89 -8.47 -6.97
N ARG A 89 7.81 -9.25 -6.87
CA ARG A 89 6.44 -8.88 -7.21
C ARG A 89 5.70 -8.29 -6.02
N THR A 90 4.61 -7.58 -6.27
CA THR A 90 3.80 -6.95 -5.21
C THR A 90 3.31 -7.92 -4.15
N TRP A 91 2.77 -9.06 -4.58
CA TRP A 91 2.17 -10.02 -3.66
C TRP A 91 3.25 -10.62 -2.73
N GLU A 92 4.51 -10.68 -3.18
CA GLU A 92 5.64 -11.10 -2.36
C GLU A 92 5.95 -10.06 -1.28
N ARG A 93 5.81 -8.75 -1.58
CA ARG A 93 5.90 -7.69 -0.56
C ARG A 93 4.86 -7.90 0.53
N ALA A 94 3.59 -8.10 0.14
CA ALA A 94 2.49 -8.36 1.08
C ALA A 94 2.72 -9.64 1.90
N ALA A 95 3.26 -10.69 1.29
CA ALA A 95 3.61 -11.94 1.99
C ALA A 95 4.73 -11.71 3.03
N MET A 96 5.74 -10.91 2.69
CA MET A 96 6.89 -10.62 3.55
C MET A 96 6.55 -9.71 4.74
N ILE A 97 5.43 -8.97 4.72
CA ILE A 97 4.91 -8.27 5.92
C ILE A 97 4.77 -9.23 7.10
N LYS A 98 4.31 -10.46 6.83
CA LYS A 98 4.06 -11.48 7.86
C LYS A 98 5.29 -12.35 8.13
N ALA A 99 6.46 -12.06 7.55
CA ALA A 99 7.65 -12.92 7.70
C ALA A 99 8.28 -12.78 9.09
N LEU A 100 8.67 -13.90 9.67
CA LEU A 100 9.35 -13.99 10.97
C LEU A 100 10.36 -15.14 10.92
N PRO A 101 11.60 -14.95 11.43
CA PRO A 101 12.54 -16.05 11.56
C PRO A 101 12.03 -17.02 12.64
N CYS A 102 11.81 -18.28 12.27
CA CYS A 102 11.19 -19.27 13.16
C CYS A 102 12.10 -20.43 13.53
N ALA A 103 13.22 -20.63 12.83
CA ALA A 103 14.20 -21.68 13.08
C ALA A 103 15.58 -21.29 12.53
N GLY A 104 16.63 -21.92 13.03
CA GLY A 104 18.02 -21.64 12.64
C GLY A 104 18.66 -20.52 13.48
N ASP A 105 19.66 -19.84 12.89
CA ASP A 105 20.27 -18.66 13.51
C ASP A 105 19.34 -17.45 13.42
N GLN A 106 18.80 -17.06 14.57
CA GLN A 106 17.89 -15.93 14.69
C GLN A 106 18.57 -14.60 14.33
N LYS A 107 19.87 -14.46 14.55
CA LYS A 107 20.61 -13.24 14.19
C LYS A 107 20.69 -13.11 12.67
N ALA A 108 21.08 -14.19 11.97
CA ALA A 108 21.12 -14.22 10.51
C ALA A 108 19.74 -14.00 9.89
N GLY A 109 18.69 -14.64 10.43
CA GLY A 109 17.32 -14.45 9.97
C GLY A 109 16.83 -13.00 10.11
N ASN A 110 17.14 -12.34 11.23
CA ASN A 110 16.79 -10.93 11.43
C ASN A 110 17.61 -10.00 10.51
N ALA A 111 18.89 -10.30 10.28
CA ALA A 111 19.72 -9.55 9.35
C ALA A 111 19.16 -9.62 7.91
N LEU A 112 18.80 -10.82 7.44
CA LEU A 112 18.17 -10.99 6.13
C LEU A 112 16.86 -10.21 6.01
N LEU A 113 15.99 -10.24 7.04
CA LEU A 113 14.75 -9.46 7.00
C LEU A 113 15.01 -7.95 6.97
N ALA A 114 16.06 -7.47 7.66
CA ALA A 114 16.47 -6.08 7.56
C ALA A 114 16.96 -5.72 6.15
N GLU A 115 17.68 -6.63 5.47
CA GLU A 115 18.11 -6.42 4.08
C GLU A 115 16.96 -6.50 3.06
N ILE A 116 15.91 -7.28 3.34
CA ILE A 116 14.68 -7.34 2.52
C ILE A 116 13.74 -6.16 2.86
N ALA A 117 13.92 -5.48 3.98
CA ALA A 117 13.03 -4.39 4.42
C ALA A 117 12.83 -3.29 3.36
N PRO A 118 13.86 -2.82 2.60
CA PRO A 118 13.66 -1.83 1.53
C PRO A 118 12.80 -2.33 0.37
N PHE A 119 12.77 -3.65 0.13
CA PHE A 119 11.85 -4.25 -0.83
C PHE A 119 10.41 -4.22 -0.29
N VAL A 120 10.16 -4.53 0.98
CA VAL A 120 8.78 -4.50 1.50
C VAL A 120 8.29 -3.06 1.72
N TRP A 121 9.10 -2.27 2.41
CA TRP A 121 8.78 -0.95 2.95
C TRP A 121 9.41 0.14 2.09
N ARG A 122 8.83 0.32 0.89
CA ARG A 122 9.29 1.36 -0.03
C ARG A 122 9.23 2.72 0.66
N LYS A 123 10.36 3.42 0.70
CA LYS A 123 10.45 4.80 1.22
C LYS A 123 9.53 5.77 0.46
N HIS A 124 9.27 5.44 -0.80
CA HIS A 124 8.55 6.25 -1.75
C HIS A 124 7.51 5.40 -2.50
N LEU A 125 6.25 5.85 -2.48
CA LEU A 125 5.18 5.43 -3.41
C LEU A 125 5.53 5.81 -4.84
N ASP A 126 6.30 4.98 -5.54
CA ASP A 126 6.57 5.15 -6.97
C ASP A 126 5.43 4.59 -7.84
N PHE A 127 5.52 4.81 -9.16
CA PHE A 127 4.52 4.30 -10.11
C PHE A 127 4.37 2.77 -10.02
N ALA A 128 5.47 2.06 -9.76
CA ALA A 128 5.44 0.62 -9.57
C ALA A 128 4.63 0.26 -8.31
N ALA A 129 4.83 0.94 -7.17
CA ALA A 129 4.09 0.70 -5.93
C ALA A 129 2.58 0.92 -6.04
N LEU A 130 2.16 1.84 -6.90
CA LEU A 130 0.75 2.12 -7.12
C LEU A 130 0.13 1.17 -8.15
N ALA A 131 0.83 0.86 -9.24
CA ALA A 131 0.44 -0.20 -10.17
C ALA A 131 0.33 -1.55 -9.46
N ASP A 132 1.25 -1.82 -8.54
CA ASP A 132 1.29 -2.97 -7.65
C ASP A 132 0.00 -3.10 -6.81
N VAL A 133 -0.46 -2.00 -6.20
CA VAL A 133 -1.73 -1.94 -5.45
C VAL A 133 -2.93 -2.22 -6.38
N HIS A 134 -2.90 -1.70 -7.60
CA HIS A 134 -3.92 -1.99 -8.62
C HIS A 134 -3.87 -3.43 -9.17
N ASP A 135 -2.69 -4.03 -9.27
CA ASP A 135 -2.49 -5.41 -9.69
C ASP A 135 -2.96 -6.38 -8.61
N MET A 136 -2.77 -6.05 -7.33
CA MET A 136 -3.40 -6.77 -6.22
C MET A 136 -4.93 -6.74 -6.33
N LYS A 137 -5.52 -5.58 -6.65
CA LYS A 137 -6.97 -5.44 -6.91
C LYS A 137 -7.41 -6.33 -8.08
N ARG A 138 -6.67 -6.30 -9.20
CA ARG A 138 -7.03 -7.02 -10.44
C ARG A 138 -6.88 -8.54 -10.30
N GLN A 139 -5.76 -9.02 -9.76
CA GLN A 139 -5.52 -10.45 -9.57
C GLN A 139 -6.56 -11.10 -8.65
N MET A 140 -7.06 -10.37 -7.65
CA MET A 140 -8.12 -10.86 -6.77
C MET A 140 -9.48 -10.98 -7.47
N GLN A 141 -9.79 -10.08 -8.42
CA GLN A 141 -11.00 -10.16 -9.23
C GLN A 141 -10.96 -11.33 -10.23
N THR A 142 -9.78 -11.67 -10.75
CA THR A 142 -9.62 -12.76 -11.74
C THR A 142 -9.64 -14.16 -11.12
N PHE A 143 -9.35 -14.31 -9.82
CA PHE A 143 -9.26 -15.62 -9.14
C PHE A 143 -10.60 -16.24 -8.69
N ARG A 144 -11.77 -15.75 -9.15
CA ARG A 144 -13.06 -16.09 -8.52
C ARG A 144 -14.00 -16.94 -9.39
N GLY A 145 -14.31 -18.14 -8.85
CA GLY A 145 -15.48 -18.94 -9.23
C GLY A 145 -16.77 -18.59 -8.47
N GLN A 146 -16.78 -17.55 -7.62
CA GLN A 146 -17.96 -17.08 -6.88
C GLN A 146 -17.99 -15.54 -6.87
N ASN A 147 -18.84 -14.96 -7.72
CA ASN A 147 -18.95 -13.51 -7.90
C ASN A 147 -19.92 -12.85 -6.89
N GLU A 148 -20.72 -13.66 -6.18
CA GLU A 148 -21.78 -13.19 -5.29
C GLU A 148 -21.55 -13.63 -3.84
N ILE A 149 -21.97 -12.77 -2.93
CA ILE A 149 -22.03 -13.09 -1.50
C ILE A 149 -23.21 -14.04 -1.31
N SER A 150 -22.95 -15.21 -0.75
CA SER A 150 -23.95 -16.25 -0.48
C SER A 150 -23.67 -16.88 0.88
N VAL A 151 -24.55 -17.78 1.33
CA VAL A 151 -24.33 -18.58 2.54
C VAL A 151 -23.86 -19.97 2.12
N GLU A 152 -24.72 -20.71 1.42
CA GLU A 152 -24.40 -22.05 0.93
C GLU A 152 -23.23 -22.02 -0.04
N GLY A 153 -22.24 -22.89 0.20
CA GLY A 153 -21.07 -23.00 -0.64
C GLY A 153 -20.13 -21.80 -0.60
N HIS A 154 -20.39 -20.78 0.22
CA HIS A 154 -19.56 -19.58 0.25
C HIS A 154 -18.19 -19.88 0.90
N ASN A 155 -17.13 -19.42 0.24
CA ASN A 155 -15.79 -19.53 0.79
C ASN A 155 -15.45 -18.33 1.67
N VAL A 156 -15.45 -18.50 3.00
CA VAL A 156 -15.26 -17.40 3.96
C VAL A 156 -13.86 -16.80 3.94
N LYS A 157 -12.89 -17.46 3.29
CA LYS A 157 -11.52 -16.95 3.18
C LYS A 157 -11.32 -16.13 1.92
N VAL A 158 -11.66 -16.68 0.75
CA VAL A 158 -11.33 -16.09 -0.56
C VAL A 158 -12.53 -15.50 -1.31
N GLY A 159 -13.74 -15.84 -0.85
CA GLY A 159 -14.99 -15.27 -1.34
C GLY A 159 -15.09 -13.76 -1.07
N ARG A 160 -16.05 -13.13 -1.74
CA ARG A 160 -16.31 -11.69 -1.60
C ARG A 160 -16.74 -11.37 -0.16
N GLY A 161 -16.13 -10.36 0.45
CA GLY A 161 -16.32 -10.05 1.87
C GLY A 161 -15.54 -10.95 2.83
N GLY A 162 -14.72 -11.87 2.32
CA GLY A 162 -14.02 -12.87 3.13
C GLY A 162 -12.79 -12.34 3.88
N ILE A 163 -12.20 -13.22 4.70
CA ILE A 163 -11.03 -12.94 5.55
C ILE A 163 -9.87 -12.30 4.77
N ARG A 164 -9.62 -12.78 3.55
CA ARG A 164 -8.53 -12.30 2.71
C ARG A 164 -8.71 -10.84 2.29
N GLU A 165 -9.95 -10.37 2.09
CA GLU A 165 -10.20 -8.94 1.77
C GLU A 165 -9.84 -8.06 2.98
N ILE A 166 -10.07 -8.51 4.21
CA ILE A 166 -9.65 -7.78 5.42
C ILE A 166 -8.12 -7.76 5.55
N GLU A 167 -7.47 -8.93 5.36
CA GLU A 167 -6.00 -9.04 5.39
C GLU A 167 -5.38 -8.09 4.35
N PHE A 168 -5.92 -8.06 3.12
CA PHE A 168 -5.45 -7.15 2.08
C PHE A 168 -5.75 -5.69 2.38
N PHE A 169 -6.93 -5.36 2.92
CA PHE A 169 -7.27 -4.00 3.30
C PHE A 169 -6.19 -3.41 4.23
N ALA A 170 -5.80 -4.16 5.27
CA ALA A 170 -4.71 -3.74 6.15
C ALA A 170 -3.36 -3.69 5.42
N GLN A 171 -2.99 -4.77 4.71
CA GLN A 171 -1.68 -4.88 4.05
C GLN A 171 -1.45 -3.83 2.98
N THR A 172 -2.46 -3.48 2.19
CA THR A 172 -2.38 -2.42 1.18
C THR A 172 -1.99 -1.09 1.83
N GLN A 173 -2.65 -0.73 2.94
CA GLN A 173 -2.31 0.49 3.68
C GLN A 173 -0.92 0.41 4.33
N GLN A 174 -0.52 -0.76 4.85
CA GLN A 174 0.84 -0.99 5.35
C GLN A 174 1.90 -0.81 4.26
N LEU A 175 1.66 -1.32 3.03
CA LEU A 175 2.59 -1.13 1.91
C LEU A 175 2.67 0.34 1.46
N ILE A 176 1.57 1.09 1.59
CA ILE A 176 1.52 2.52 1.24
C ILE A 176 2.27 3.37 2.27
N ALA A 177 2.04 3.10 3.56
CA ALA A 177 2.43 3.98 4.65
C ALA A 177 3.65 3.48 5.44
N GLY A 178 3.86 2.16 5.50
CA GLY A 178 4.87 1.50 6.36
C GLY A 178 6.32 1.84 6.03
N GLY A 179 6.59 2.34 4.82
CA GLY A 179 7.90 2.91 4.48
C GLY A 179 8.27 4.10 5.37
N ARG A 180 7.30 4.98 5.64
CA ARG A 180 7.45 6.23 6.41
C ARG A 180 7.02 6.09 7.87
N HIS A 181 6.23 5.07 8.17
CA HIS A 181 5.63 4.82 9.48
C HIS A 181 6.01 3.42 9.95
N PRO A 182 7.20 3.23 10.57
CA PRO A 182 7.63 1.92 11.04
C PRO A 182 6.69 1.24 12.02
N GLU A 183 5.89 2.02 12.76
CA GLU A 183 4.83 1.53 13.62
C GLU A 183 3.79 0.70 12.85
N LEU A 184 3.58 0.96 11.55
CA LEU A 184 2.69 0.16 10.70
C LEU A 184 3.30 -1.15 10.21
N ARG A 185 4.58 -1.44 10.51
CA ARG A 185 5.27 -2.68 10.07
C ARG A 185 4.94 -3.90 10.94
N VAL A 186 3.87 -3.82 11.74
CA VAL A 186 3.38 -4.94 12.57
C VAL A 186 2.86 -6.09 11.71
N ARG A 187 2.97 -7.32 12.24
CA ARG A 187 2.56 -8.53 11.52
C ARG A 187 1.09 -8.85 11.70
N PRO A 188 0.50 -8.85 12.92
CA PRO A 188 -0.91 -9.23 13.10
C PRO A 188 -1.88 -8.26 12.40
N THR A 189 -2.91 -8.78 11.74
CA THR A 189 -3.87 -7.97 10.96
C THR A 189 -4.66 -7.02 11.86
N LEU A 190 -5.15 -7.51 13.02
CA LEU A 190 -5.92 -6.67 13.94
C LEU A 190 -5.07 -5.57 14.57
N GLU A 191 -3.80 -5.85 14.86
CA GLU A 191 -2.86 -4.84 15.34
C GLU A 191 -2.60 -3.77 14.28
N ALA A 192 -2.43 -4.17 13.02
CA ALA A 192 -2.31 -3.24 11.90
C ALA A 192 -3.54 -2.33 11.78
N LEU A 193 -4.77 -2.88 11.89
CA LEU A 193 -6.01 -2.08 11.88
C LEU A 193 -6.05 -1.06 13.02
N ASN A 194 -5.60 -1.44 14.23
CA ASN A 194 -5.55 -0.53 15.38
C ASN A 194 -4.59 0.64 15.13
N ILE A 195 -3.38 0.38 14.63
CA ILE A 195 -2.38 1.42 14.37
C ILE A 195 -2.83 2.31 13.20
N LEU A 196 -3.43 1.73 12.15
CA LEU A 196 -4.01 2.50 11.04
C LEU A 196 -5.08 3.49 11.52
N ALA A 197 -5.97 3.06 12.44
CA ALA A 197 -6.99 3.94 13.00
C ALA A 197 -6.40 5.01 13.92
N ALA A 198 -5.46 4.64 14.80
CA ALA A 198 -4.78 5.58 15.68
C ALA A 198 -4.01 6.68 14.91
N SER A 199 -3.51 6.33 13.72
CA SER A 199 -2.81 7.24 12.82
C SER A 199 -3.72 7.87 11.75
N ASN A 200 -5.05 7.77 11.89
CA ASN A 200 -6.07 8.35 11.00
C ASN A 200 -6.04 7.88 9.54
N TRP A 201 -5.40 6.75 9.23
CA TRP A 201 -5.44 6.13 7.90
C TRP A 201 -6.79 5.48 7.59
N ILE A 202 -7.53 5.10 8.63
CA ILE A 202 -8.89 4.58 8.55
C ILE A 202 -9.71 5.17 9.71
N THR A 203 -11.03 5.15 9.59
CA THR A 203 -11.91 5.57 10.68
C THR A 203 -11.91 4.53 11.80
N ASN A 204 -12.19 4.98 13.04
CA ASN A 204 -12.41 4.06 14.17
C ASN A 204 -13.56 3.07 13.90
N GLU A 205 -14.59 3.53 13.18
CA GLU A 205 -15.72 2.69 12.74
C GLU A 205 -15.25 1.57 11.80
N ALA A 206 -14.44 1.89 10.78
CA ALA A 206 -13.88 0.89 9.88
C ALA A 206 -13.01 -0.14 10.63
N ARG A 207 -12.19 0.31 11.59
CA ARG A 207 -11.42 -0.58 12.48
C ARG A 207 -12.35 -1.53 13.24
N ASP A 208 -13.37 -1.02 13.91
CA ASP A 208 -14.26 -1.83 14.75
C ASP A 208 -15.07 -2.84 13.93
N GLU A 209 -15.63 -2.38 12.81
CA GLU A 209 -16.40 -3.22 11.90
C GLU A 209 -15.55 -4.33 11.27
N LEU A 210 -14.34 -4.01 10.78
CA LEU A 210 -13.43 -4.99 10.19
C LEU A 210 -12.86 -5.96 11.25
N THR A 211 -12.60 -5.49 12.47
CA THR A 211 -12.16 -6.35 13.59
C THR A 211 -13.25 -7.37 13.93
N SER A 212 -14.48 -6.89 14.11
CA SER A 212 -15.64 -7.74 14.40
C SER A 212 -15.87 -8.78 13.30
N ALA A 213 -15.81 -8.35 12.03
CA ALA A 213 -15.91 -9.26 10.89
C ALA A 213 -14.77 -10.28 10.82
N TYR A 214 -13.53 -9.86 11.06
CA TYR A 214 -12.38 -10.75 11.07
C TYR A 214 -12.53 -11.84 12.13
N ASP A 215 -12.85 -11.47 13.38
CA ASP A 215 -13.05 -12.42 14.47
C ASP A 215 -14.23 -13.37 14.21
N PHE A 216 -15.33 -12.87 13.64
CA PHE A 216 -16.44 -13.71 13.23
C PHE A 216 -16.03 -14.72 12.16
N LEU A 217 -15.46 -14.26 11.05
CA LEU A 217 -15.10 -15.12 9.92
C LEU A 217 -13.98 -16.11 10.27
N ARG A 218 -13.01 -15.72 11.11
CA ARG A 218 -11.98 -16.64 11.64
C ARG A 218 -12.61 -17.73 12.49
N ARG A 219 -13.60 -17.42 13.34
CA ARG A 219 -14.36 -18.43 14.09
C ARG A 219 -15.16 -19.36 13.19
N VAL A 220 -15.71 -18.86 12.07
CA VAL A 220 -16.40 -19.68 11.07
C VAL A 220 -15.41 -20.63 10.42
N GLU A 221 -14.27 -20.10 9.95
CA GLU A 221 -13.19 -20.89 9.36
C GLU A 221 -12.68 -21.96 10.33
N HIS A 222 -12.40 -21.62 11.58
CA HIS A 222 -11.95 -22.58 12.60
C HIS A 222 -12.94 -23.72 12.80
N ARG A 223 -14.24 -23.40 12.93
CA ARG A 223 -15.27 -24.43 13.13
C ARG A 223 -15.49 -25.30 11.90
N LEU A 224 -15.37 -24.74 10.70
CA LEU A 224 -15.42 -25.54 9.47
C LEU A 224 -14.28 -26.57 9.47
N GLN A 225 -13.09 -26.16 9.89
CA GLN A 225 -11.93 -27.05 9.97
C GLN A 225 -12.07 -28.10 11.07
N MET A 226 -12.62 -27.76 12.24
CA MET A 226 -12.82 -28.69 13.36
C MET A 226 -13.70 -29.90 13.04
N ILE A 227 -14.63 -29.78 12.09
CA ILE A 227 -15.62 -30.84 11.81
C ILE A 227 -14.95 -32.12 11.29
N ALA A 228 -13.96 -31.97 10.42
CA ALA A 228 -13.25 -33.10 9.79
C ALA A 228 -11.73 -33.03 9.98
N ASP A 229 -11.23 -32.05 10.73
CA ASP A 229 -9.80 -31.67 10.79
C ASP A 229 -9.20 -31.39 9.40
N GLU A 230 -10.02 -30.87 8.50
CA GLU A 230 -9.66 -30.61 7.10
C GLU A 230 -9.42 -29.12 6.84
N GLN A 231 -8.56 -28.82 5.86
CA GLN A 231 -8.34 -27.45 5.39
C GLN A 231 -9.48 -26.98 4.47
N THR A 232 -10.69 -26.97 5.01
CA THR A 232 -11.84 -26.37 4.33
C THR A 232 -12.01 -24.92 4.76
N HIS A 233 -12.40 -24.09 3.80
CA HIS A 233 -12.78 -22.70 3.99
C HIS A 233 -14.20 -22.43 3.46
N THR A 234 -14.87 -23.48 2.99
CA THR A 234 -16.13 -23.37 2.24
C THR A 234 -17.25 -23.91 3.11
N LEU A 235 -18.29 -23.10 3.28
CA LEU A 235 -19.53 -23.53 3.93
C LEU A 235 -20.17 -24.68 3.13
N PRO A 236 -20.89 -25.60 3.78
CA PRO A 236 -21.61 -26.65 3.07
C PRO A 236 -22.56 -26.08 2.00
N ALA A 237 -22.69 -26.79 0.88
CA ALA A 237 -23.58 -26.38 -0.22
C ALA A 237 -25.06 -26.66 0.07
N GLU A 238 -25.36 -27.61 0.97
CA GLU A 238 -26.71 -28.01 1.32
C GLU A 238 -27.22 -27.24 2.55
N ALA A 239 -28.41 -26.64 2.45
CA ALA A 239 -29.02 -25.87 3.53
C ALA A 239 -29.13 -26.67 4.85
N GLY A 240 -29.46 -27.96 4.79
CA GLY A 240 -29.52 -28.82 5.97
C GLY A 240 -28.16 -29.06 6.64
N ALA A 241 -27.07 -29.04 5.86
CA ALA A 241 -25.71 -29.10 6.41
C ALA A 241 -25.29 -27.76 7.02
N VAL A 242 -25.70 -26.64 6.43
CA VAL A 242 -25.52 -25.30 7.03
C VAL A 242 -26.31 -25.16 8.34
N GLU A 243 -27.52 -25.70 8.45
CA GLU A 243 -28.29 -25.73 9.72
C GLU A 243 -27.52 -26.46 10.82
N ARG A 244 -26.95 -27.64 10.53
CA ARG A 244 -26.11 -28.36 11.50
C ARG A 244 -24.87 -27.56 11.89
N PHE A 245 -24.23 -26.92 10.90
CA PHE A 245 -23.09 -26.04 11.15
C PHE A 245 -23.47 -24.85 12.04
N ALA A 246 -24.59 -24.18 11.77
CA ALA A 246 -25.09 -23.04 12.55
C ALA A 246 -25.31 -23.42 14.02
N ARG A 247 -25.94 -24.58 14.26
CA ARG A 247 -26.12 -25.12 15.62
C ARG A 247 -24.79 -25.44 16.31
N PHE A 248 -23.84 -26.04 15.60
CA PHE A 248 -22.49 -26.27 16.13
C PHE A 248 -21.75 -24.95 16.41
N PHE A 249 -21.99 -23.91 15.61
CA PHE A 249 -21.44 -22.59 15.81
C PHE A 249 -21.99 -21.91 17.09
N GLY A 250 -23.24 -22.22 17.44
CA GLY A 250 -23.95 -21.69 18.61
C GLY A 250 -25.17 -20.84 18.27
N TYR A 251 -25.67 -20.91 17.03
CA TYR A 251 -26.91 -20.27 16.61
C TYR A 251 -28.11 -21.22 16.76
N ASP A 252 -29.30 -20.67 16.96
CA ASP A 252 -30.54 -21.44 17.07
C ASP A 252 -30.92 -22.15 15.75
N ASP A 253 -30.69 -21.46 14.63
CA ASP A 253 -30.99 -21.94 13.29
C ASP A 253 -30.08 -21.32 12.21
N ARG A 254 -30.19 -21.85 10.99
CA ARG A 254 -29.49 -21.38 9.78
C ARG A 254 -29.84 -19.95 9.42
N ALA A 255 -31.07 -19.47 9.68
CA ALA A 255 -31.49 -18.13 9.30
C ALA A 255 -30.80 -17.06 10.15
N ALA A 256 -30.67 -17.28 11.45
CA ALA A 256 -29.94 -16.41 12.37
C ALA A 256 -28.45 -16.35 12.01
N PHE A 257 -27.82 -17.51 11.76
CA PHE A 257 -26.42 -17.56 11.31
C PHE A 257 -26.22 -16.85 9.96
N ALA A 258 -27.10 -17.11 8.99
CA ALA A 258 -27.05 -16.50 7.66
C ALA A 258 -27.13 -14.98 7.74
N LYS A 259 -28.01 -14.43 8.59
CA LYS A 259 -28.15 -12.99 8.77
C LYS A 259 -26.82 -12.34 9.21
N ASP A 260 -26.18 -12.88 10.23
CA ASP A 260 -24.94 -12.33 10.77
C ASP A 260 -23.77 -12.52 9.81
N LEU A 261 -23.66 -13.71 9.19
CA LEU A 261 -22.65 -13.97 8.16
C LEU A 261 -22.76 -12.97 7.01
N LEU A 262 -23.96 -12.79 6.45
CA LEU A 262 -24.17 -11.86 5.34
C LEU A 262 -23.91 -10.41 5.77
N ALA A 263 -24.25 -10.02 6.99
CA ALA A 263 -23.94 -8.68 7.51
C ALA A 263 -22.42 -8.44 7.52
N HIS A 264 -21.63 -9.38 8.05
CA HIS A 264 -20.18 -9.28 8.06
C HIS A 264 -19.56 -9.28 6.66
N LEU A 265 -19.99 -10.20 5.77
CA LEU A 265 -19.46 -10.26 4.40
C LEU A 265 -19.75 -8.97 3.61
N ASN A 266 -20.96 -8.43 3.71
CA ASN A 266 -21.30 -7.16 3.06
C ASN A 266 -20.55 -5.97 3.66
N CYS A 267 -20.37 -5.96 4.99
CA CYS A 267 -19.59 -4.92 5.68
C CYS A 267 -18.14 -4.88 5.18
N VAL A 268 -17.47 -6.04 5.12
CA VAL A 268 -16.10 -6.15 4.61
C VAL A 268 -16.04 -5.70 3.15
N GLN A 269 -16.99 -6.16 2.34
CA GLN A 269 -17.04 -5.79 0.92
C GLN A 269 -17.21 -4.28 0.74
N ASN A 270 -18.04 -3.62 1.55
CA ASN A 270 -18.25 -2.17 1.47
C ASN A 270 -16.94 -1.41 1.76
N HIS A 271 -16.22 -1.76 2.83
CA HIS A 271 -14.91 -1.16 3.14
C HIS A 271 -13.88 -1.44 2.05
N TYR A 272 -13.81 -2.68 1.60
CA TYR A 272 -12.84 -3.10 0.59
C TYR A 272 -13.10 -2.40 -0.76
N SER A 273 -14.36 -2.24 -1.16
CA SER A 273 -14.71 -1.48 -2.36
C SER A 273 -14.32 -0.01 -2.23
N ARG A 274 -14.61 0.62 -1.08
CA ARG A 274 -14.26 2.03 -0.81
C ARG A 274 -12.76 2.30 -0.81
N LEU A 275 -11.93 1.35 -0.37
CA LEU A 275 -10.46 1.48 -0.41
C LEU A 275 -9.95 1.82 -1.81
N PHE A 276 -10.68 1.40 -2.85
CA PHE A 276 -10.34 1.65 -4.24
C PHE A 276 -11.36 2.52 -4.98
N GLU A 277 -12.32 3.13 -4.26
CA GLU A 277 -13.24 4.13 -4.81
C GLU A 277 -12.54 5.49 -4.88
N GLY A 278 -11.58 5.55 -5.80
CA GLY A 278 -11.15 6.74 -6.51
C GLY A 278 -11.60 6.76 -7.97
N ASP A 279 -12.28 5.70 -8.47
CA ASP A 279 -12.96 5.65 -9.79
C ASP A 279 -13.79 4.33 -9.95
N PRO A 280 -15.01 4.25 -10.55
CA PRO A 280 -15.85 5.23 -11.26
C PRO A 280 -17.37 5.11 -10.95
N THR A 281 -17.88 5.59 -9.81
CA THR A 281 -19.35 5.64 -9.57
C THR A 281 -19.80 6.88 -8.81
N GLY A 282 -19.29 8.04 -9.22
CA GLY A 282 -19.75 9.34 -8.71
C GLY A 282 -19.36 10.53 -9.59
N THR A 283 -18.84 10.31 -10.79
CA THR A 283 -18.82 11.35 -11.79
C THR A 283 -20.26 11.53 -12.27
N GLU A 284 -20.84 12.72 -12.09
CA GLU A 284 -21.62 13.27 -13.20
C GLU A 284 -20.82 12.92 -14.46
N LYS A 285 -21.37 12.09 -15.35
CA LYS A 285 -20.71 11.70 -16.59
C LYS A 285 -20.20 12.99 -17.21
N LEU A 286 -18.89 13.22 -17.10
CA LEU A 286 -18.27 14.33 -17.79
C LEU A 286 -18.61 14.10 -19.25
N PRO A 287 -19.02 15.14 -19.99
CA PRO A 287 -19.20 14.99 -21.41
C PRO A 287 -17.91 14.38 -21.98
N ASP A 288 -18.05 13.44 -22.92
CA ASP A 288 -16.92 12.83 -23.61
C ASP A 288 -16.24 13.90 -24.47
N ILE A 289 -15.33 14.65 -23.82
CA ILE A 289 -14.60 15.79 -24.38
C ILE A 289 -13.17 15.34 -24.62
N ASP A 290 -12.78 15.38 -25.89
CA ASP A 290 -11.43 15.10 -26.31
C ASP A 290 -10.57 16.36 -26.12
N TYR A 291 -9.83 16.41 -25.00
CA TYR A 291 -8.90 17.49 -24.67
C TYR A 291 -7.71 17.63 -25.64
N SER A 292 -7.49 16.67 -26.55
CA SER A 292 -6.42 16.75 -27.55
C SER A 292 -6.76 17.66 -28.75
N LYS A 293 -8.04 18.02 -28.94
CA LYS A 293 -8.53 18.77 -30.11
C LYS A 293 -8.03 20.23 -30.18
N GLY A 294 -7.64 20.82 -29.04
CA GLY A 294 -7.04 22.15 -28.99
C GLY A 294 -8.01 23.32 -29.18
N PRO A 295 -7.51 24.54 -29.43
CA PRO A 295 -8.28 25.78 -29.36
C PRO A 295 -9.31 25.99 -30.48
N ASP A 296 -9.27 25.18 -31.54
CA ASP A 296 -10.19 25.29 -32.68
C ASP A 296 -11.47 24.46 -32.48
N ASP A 297 -11.54 23.64 -31.42
CA ASP A 297 -12.72 22.83 -31.12
C ASP A 297 -13.71 23.60 -30.23
N ASN A 298 -14.82 24.02 -30.83
CA ASN A 298 -15.85 24.79 -30.13
C ASN A 298 -16.46 24.03 -28.94
N ARG A 299 -16.55 22.69 -29.02
CA ARG A 299 -17.14 21.88 -27.95
C ARG A 299 -16.24 21.83 -26.72
N LEU A 300 -14.92 21.77 -26.91
CA LEU A 300 -13.94 21.92 -25.84
C LEU A 300 -13.97 23.32 -25.23
N LEU A 301 -14.03 24.39 -26.06
CA LEU A 301 -14.09 25.77 -25.55
C LEU A 301 -15.35 26.03 -24.71
N GLU A 302 -16.52 25.58 -25.16
CA GLU A 302 -17.78 25.67 -24.41
C GLU A 302 -17.73 24.90 -23.09
N HIS A 303 -17.09 23.72 -23.10
CA HIS A 303 -16.88 22.94 -21.89
C HIS A 303 -15.98 23.67 -20.87
N LEU A 304 -14.87 24.24 -21.32
CA LEU A 304 -13.95 25.01 -20.46
C LEU A 304 -14.63 26.25 -19.87
N LEU A 305 -15.46 26.95 -20.65
CA LEU A 305 -16.28 28.06 -20.13
C LEU A 305 -17.25 27.58 -19.04
N THR A 306 -17.90 26.44 -19.25
CA THR A 306 -18.83 25.84 -18.27
C THR A 306 -18.13 25.45 -16.98
N LEU A 307 -16.86 25.03 -17.04
CA LEU A 307 -16.04 24.75 -15.86
C LEU A 307 -15.59 26.01 -15.11
N GLY A 308 -15.71 27.20 -15.71
CA GLY A 308 -15.37 28.48 -15.09
C GLY A 308 -14.06 29.13 -15.56
N PHE A 309 -13.42 28.60 -16.61
CA PHE A 309 -12.21 29.22 -17.19
C PHE A 309 -12.58 30.48 -17.99
N LYS A 310 -11.90 31.60 -17.72
CA LYS A 310 -12.18 32.90 -18.37
C LYS A 310 -11.45 33.01 -19.73
N LYS A 311 -10.36 32.25 -19.94
CA LYS A 311 -9.54 32.25 -21.17
C LYS A 311 -9.50 30.84 -21.80
N PRO A 312 -10.63 30.30 -22.28
CA PRO A 312 -10.73 28.90 -22.72
C PRO A 312 -9.78 28.56 -23.88
N LYS A 313 -9.44 29.50 -24.77
CA LYS A 313 -8.48 29.27 -25.86
C LYS A 313 -7.07 29.01 -25.35
N MET A 314 -6.58 29.85 -24.43
CA MET A 314 -5.26 29.69 -23.80
C MET A 314 -5.18 28.38 -23.02
N VAL A 315 -6.26 28.01 -22.32
CA VAL A 315 -6.36 26.74 -21.60
C VAL A 315 -6.32 25.56 -22.59
N ALA A 316 -7.11 25.61 -23.67
CA ALA A 316 -7.13 24.55 -24.69
C ALA A 316 -5.78 24.37 -25.40
N GLU A 317 -5.09 25.46 -25.75
CA GLU A 317 -3.72 25.42 -26.30
C GLU A 317 -2.74 24.76 -25.32
N THR A 318 -2.84 25.10 -24.04
CA THR A 318 -1.95 24.57 -23.00
C THR A 318 -2.18 23.08 -22.76
N VAL A 319 -3.44 22.66 -22.59
CA VAL A 319 -3.79 21.26 -22.40
C VAL A 319 -3.43 20.43 -23.64
N GLN A 320 -3.62 20.97 -24.84
CA GLN A 320 -3.20 20.29 -26.07
C GLN A 320 -1.69 20.00 -26.10
N ARG A 321 -0.84 20.94 -25.65
CA ARG A 321 0.61 20.69 -25.52
C ARG A 321 0.92 19.57 -24.52
N TRP A 322 0.16 19.52 -23.41
CA TRP A 322 0.30 18.43 -22.43
C TRP A 322 -0.03 17.08 -23.05
N MET A 323 -1.18 16.98 -23.74
CA MET A 323 -1.68 15.75 -24.36
C MET A 323 -0.75 15.22 -25.47
N HIS A 324 -0.10 16.12 -26.22
CA HIS A 324 0.91 15.75 -27.22
C HIS A 324 2.24 15.27 -26.62
N GLY A 325 2.44 15.43 -25.31
CA GLY A 325 3.64 14.97 -24.62
C GLY A 325 4.88 15.81 -24.93
N GLU A 326 4.73 17.12 -25.15
CA GLU A 326 5.84 18.01 -25.53
C GLU A 326 6.92 18.15 -24.44
N TYR A 327 6.61 17.78 -23.19
CA TYR A 327 7.52 17.92 -22.05
C TYR A 327 8.34 16.67 -21.76
N ARG A 328 9.54 16.88 -21.20
CA ARG A 328 10.48 15.81 -20.85
C ARG A 328 9.87 14.75 -19.93
N VAL A 329 8.97 15.16 -19.04
CA VAL A 329 8.26 14.27 -18.11
C VAL A 329 7.44 13.18 -18.83
N PHE A 330 6.95 13.44 -20.04
CA PHE A 330 6.10 12.54 -20.81
C PHE A 330 6.87 11.62 -21.76
N LYS A 331 8.21 11.56 -21.67
CA LYS A 331 9.03 10.61 -22.44
C LYS A 331 8.75 9.14 -22.09
N VAL A 332 8.23 8.88 -20.89
CA VAL A 332 7.84 7.54 -20.45
C VAL A 332 6.39 7.29 -20.82
N GLU A 333 6.13 6.31 -21.68
CA GLU A 333 4.79 6.04 -22.23
C GLU A 333 3.74 5.81 -21.12
N ALA A 334 4.07 5.00 -20.11
CA ALA A 334 3.18 4.72 -18.99
C ALA A 334 2.81 6.00 -18.19
N THR A 335 3.75 6.95 -18.08
CA THR A 335 3.49 8.24 -17.41
C THR A 335 2.57 9.11 -18.26
N ARG A 336 2.78 9.13 -19.58
CA ARG A 336 1.94 9.88 -20.52
C ARG A 336 0.51 9.34 -20.54
N GLN A 337 0.34 8.02 -20.61
CA GLN A 337 -0.97 7.39 -20.59
C GLN A 337 -1.72 7.69 -19.29
N ALA A 338 -1.07 7.52 -18.13
CA ALA A 338 -1.67 7.84 -16.83
C ALA A 338 -2.04 9.33 -16.71
N PHE A 339 -1.22 10.24 -17.27
CA PHE A 339 -1.52 11.66 -17.30
C PHE A 339 -2.76 11.96 -18.15
N ASN A 340 -2.84 11.40 -19.36
CA ASN A 340 -3.96 11.62 -20.28
C ASN A 340 -5.30 11.16 -19.68
N GLU A 341 -5.29 10.03 -18.96
CA GLU A 341 -6.46 9.53 -18.22
C GLU A 341 -6.86 10.48 -17.07
N PHE A 342 -5.89 11.16 -16.47
CA PHE A 342 -6.10 12.08 -15.34
C PHE A 342 -6.53 13.51 -15.76
N VAL A 343 -6.24 13.95 -16.99
CA VAL A 343 -6.53 15.33 -17.44
C VAL A 343 -7.94 15.82 -17.14
N PRO A 344 -9.02 15.04 -17.36
CA PRO A 344 -10.38 15.52 -17.06
C PRO A 344 -10.58 15.89 -15.58
N ASP A 345 -10.06 15.07 -14.66
CA ASP A 345 -10.14 15.33 -13.22
C ASP A 345 -9.18 16.46 -12.81
N LEU A 346 -8.00 16.55 -13.42
CA LEU A 346 -7.08 17.67 -13.23
C LEU A 346 -7.75 19.00 -13.58
N MET A 347 -8.41 19.09 -14.75
CA MET A 347 -9.06 20.31 -15.20
C MET A 347 -10.18 20.75 -14.26
N ARG A 348 -11.00 19.80 -13.77
CA ARG A 348 -12.00 20.07 -12.73
C ARG A 348 -11.37 20.53 -11.42
N GLY A 349 -10.23 19.95 -11.03
CA GLY A 349 -9.50 20.35 -9.82
C GLY A 349 -8.97 21.78 -9.93
N LEU A 350 -8.33 22.11 -11.06
CA LEU A 350 -7.80 23.43 -11.35
C LEU A 350 -8.91 24.49 -11.46
N SER A 351 -10.10 24.12 -11.94
CA SER A 351 -11.22 25.05 -12.04
C SER A 351 -11.81 25.49 -10.70
N ARG A 352 -11.45 24.81 -9.60
CA ARG A 352 -11.84 25.19 -8.24
C ARG A 352 -10.92 26.24 -7.60
N ALA A 353 -9.81 26.57 -8.25
CA ALA A 353 -8.92 27.63 -7.79
C ALA A 353 -9.61 29.00 -7.86
N GLU A 354 -9.14 29.96 -7.05
CA GLU A 354 -9.65 31.34 -7.07
C GLU A 354 -9.46 32.00 -8.44
N GLU A 355 -8.32 31.75 -9.09
CA GLU A 355 -8.04 32.14 -10.48
C GLU A 355 -7.68 30.91 -11.34
N PRO A 356 -8.69 30.26 -11.97
CA PRO A 356 -8.51 29.00 -12.72
C PRO A 356 -7.51 29.06 -13.87
N ASP A 357 -7.51 30.16 -14.64
CA ASP A 357 -6.61 30.31 -15.79
C ASP A 357 -5.14 30.43 -15.36
N ASP A 358 -4.89 31.09 -14.23
CA ASP A 358 -3.55 31.24 -13.65
C ASP A 358 -3.08 29.92 -13.05
N ALA A 359 -3.99 29.11 -12.47
CA ALA A 359 -3.70 27.77 -11.99
C ALA A 359 -3.23 26.84 -13.13
N VAL A 360 -3.86 26.89 -14.30
CA VAL A 360 -3.40 26.16 -15.50
C VAL A 360 -2.01 26.62 -15.93
N THR A 361 -1.77 27.94 -15.94
CA THR A 361 -0.45 28.51 -16.30
C THR A 361 0.64 28.13 -15.30
N ALA A 362 0.32 28.06 -14.01
CA ALA A 362 1.23 27.61 -12.97
C ALA A 362 1.54 26.11 -13.10
N PHE A 363 0.52 25.28 -13.37
CA PHE A 363 0.69 23.86 -13.61
C PHE A 363 1.51 23.58 -14.89
N ASP A 364 1.33 24.39 -15.93
CA ASP A 364 2.12 24.32 -17.17
C ASP A 364 3.62 24.53 -16.92
N ARG A 365 3.96 25.63 -16.23
CA ARG A 365 5.35 25.93 -15.83
C ARG A 365 5.94 24.84 -14.95
N PHE A 366 5.12 24.29 -14.07
CA PHE A 366 5.51 23.18 -13.21
C PHE A 366 5.87 21.92 -14.02
N LEU A 367 5.02 21.51 -14.98
CA LEU A 367 5.31 20.38 -15.86
C LEU A 367 6.58 20.59 -16.71
N GLN A 368 6.85 21.82 -17.13
CA GLN A 368 8.07 22.18 -17.86
C GLN A 368 9.33 22.03 -17.00
N ALA A 369 9.26 22.40 -15.72
CA ALA A 369 10.38 22.29 -14.78
C ALA A 369 10.61 20.83 -14.30
N LEU A 370 9.56 20.01 -14.34
CA LEU A 370 9.54 18.66 -13.82
C LEU A 370 10.44 17.71 -14.64
N GLN A 371 11.56 17.28 -14.04
CA GLN A 371 12.49 16.36 -14.71
C GLN A 371 12.01 14.90 -14.71
N ARG A 372 11.27 14.51 -13.67
CA ARG A 372 10.67 13.18 -13.45
C ARG A 372 9.31 13.39 -12.81
N GLY A 373 8.25 12.75 -13.31
CA GLY A 373 6.89 13.09 -12.86
C GLY A 373 5.88 11.96 -12.85
N GLY A 374 6.22 10.75 -13.32
CA GLY A 374 5.30 9.60 -13.28
C GLY A 374 4.72 9.35 -11.90
N ARG A 375 5.57 9.52 -10.87
CA ARG A 375 5.17 9.45 -9.47
C ARG A 375 4.10 10.46 -9.08
N LEU A 376 4.39 11.74 -9.34
CA LEU A 376 3.50 12.83 -8.94
C LEU A 376 2.15 12.74 -9.66
N ILE A 377 2.19 12.46 -10.96
CA ILE A 377 0.98 12.30 -11.78
C ILE A 377 0.12 11.17 -11.21
N SER A 378 0.72 10.04 -10.84
CA SER A 378 0.00 8.93 -10.23
C SER A 378 -0.55 9.25 -8.83
N LEU A 379 0.14 10.06 -8.03
CA LEU A 379 -0.35 10.47 -6.73
C LEU A 379 -1.55 11.43 -6.85
N LEU A 380 -1.47 12.38 -7.77
CA LEU A 380 -2.53 13.34 -8.04
C LEU A 380 -3.78 12.69 -8.64
N SER A 381 -3.62 11.68 -9.49
CA SER A 381 -4.76 10.96 -10.07
C SER A 381 -5.59 10.19 -9.04
N GLN A 382 -4.97 9.80 -7.92
CA GLN A 382 -5.65 9.07 -6.85
C GLN A 382 -6.24 9.97 -5.77
N ASN A 383 -5.75 11.20 -5.63
CA ASN A 383 -6.11 12.09 -4.53
C ASN A 383 -6.59 13.42 -5.09
N LYS A 384 -7.90 13.51 -5.38
CA LYS A 384 -8.53 14.70 -5.97
C LYS A 384 -8.34 15.96 -5.10
N ASP A 385 -8.29 15.79 -3.78
CA ASP A 385 -8.06 16.90 -2.85
C ASP A 385 -6.61 17.42 -2.91
N LEU A 386 -5.64 16.56 -3.21
CA LEU A 386 -4.24 16.99 -3.42
C LEU A 386 -4.10 17.82 -4.69
N VAL A 387 -4.94 17.64 -5.70
CA VAL A 387 -4.91 18.46 -6.93
C VAL A 387 -5.17 19.93 -6.61
N ALA A 388 -6.21 20.21 -5.80
CA ALA A 388 -6.54 21.57 -5.40
C ALA A 388 -5.42 22.19 -4.54
N LEU A 389 -4.85 21.41 -3.62
CA LEU A 389 -3.75 21.88 -2.77
C LEU A 389 -2.49 22.18 -3.59
N VAL A 390 -2.14 21.31 -4.54
CA VAL A 390 -1.01 21.57 -5.45
C VAL A 390 -1.29 22.78 -6.33
N ALA A 391 -2.49 22.94 -6.87
CA ALA A 391 -2.86 24.12 -7.63
C ALA A 391 -2.65 25.42 -6.82
N LEU A 392 -3.08 25.41 -5.55
CA LEU A 392 -2.85 26.52 -4.61
C LEU A 392 -1.35 26.79 -4.40
N VAL A 393 -0.55 25.74 -4.15
CA VAL A 393 0.91 25.86 -3.96
C VAL A 393 1.58 26.45 -5.20
N LEU A 394 1.24 25.96 -6.39
CA LEU A 394 1.82 26.41 -7.65
C LEU A 394 1.42 27.86 -7.99
N GLY A 395 0.18 28.26 -7.66
CA GLY A 395 -0.32 29.61 -7.91
C GLY A 395 0.17 30.66 -6.92
N ALA A 396 0.21 30.33 -5.62
CA ALA A 396 0.45 31.29 -4.55
C ALA A 396 1.88 31.29 -3.99
N ALA A 397 2.67 30.23 -4.22
CA ALA A 397 3.99 30.08 -3.59
C ALA A 397 5.09 29.59 -4.55
N PRO A 398 5.72 30.50 -5.31
CA PRO A 398 6.78 30.16 -6.27
C PRO A 398 7.92 29.33 -5.67
N ARG A 399 8.32 29.62 -4.42
CA ARG A 399 9.37 28.86 -3.72
C ARG A 399 9.00 27.39 -3.48
N LEU A 400 7.76 27.12 -3.06
CA LEU A 400 7.30 25.76 -2.83
C LEU A 400 7.11 25.01 -4.16
N SER A 401 6.63 25.70 -5.20
CA SER A 401 6.59 25.20 -6.56
C SER A 401 7.97 24.76 -7.06
N ASP A 402 9.00 25.59 -6.86
CA ASP A 402 10.38 25.26 -7.25
C ASP A 402 10.94 24.06 -6.47
N MET A 403 10.65 23.98 -5.17
CA MET A 403 11.02 22.82 -4.35
C MET A 403 10.39 21.54 -4.91
N LEU A 404 9.09 21.59 -5.21
CA LEU A 404 8.34 20.46 -5.73
C LEU A 404 8.84 20.00 -7.10
N ALA A 405 9.13 20.94 -8.01
CA ALA A 405 9.61 20.63 -9.34
C ALA A 405 10.98 19.97 -9.33
N ARG A 406 11.85 20.40 -8.41
CA ARG A 406 13.18 19.80 -8.22
C ARG A 406 13.12 18.44 -7.54
N GLN A 407 12.19 18.27 -6.59
CA GLN A 407 12.14 17.10 -5.74
C GLN A 407 10.71 16.63 -5.49
N PRO A 408 10.09 15.92 -6.46
CA PRO A 408 8.68 15.51 -6.37
C PRO A 408 8.36 14.61 -5.17
N GLN A 409 9.36 13.97 -4.57
CA GLN A 409 9.17 13.08 -3.41
C GLN A 409 8.78 13.78 -2.11
N ILE A 410 8.91 15.11 -2.02
CA ILE A 410 8.48 15.87 -0.84
C ILE A 410 6.94 15.92 -0.69
N MET A 411 6.19 15.52 -1.73
CA MET A 411 4.73 15.44 -1.67
C MET A 411 4.20 14.24 -0.92
N ASP A 412 5.03 13.26 -0.61
CA ASP A 412 4.61 12.05 0.09
C ASP A 412 4.00 12.36 1.45
N GLY A 413 4.59 13.35 2.15
CA GLY A 413 4.07 13.82 3.42
C GLY A 413 2.67 14.46 3.34
N LEU A 414 2.17 14.82 2.15
CA LEU A 414 0.80 15.30 1.99
C LEU A 414 -0.24 14.17 1.98
N ILE A 415 0.19 12.93 1.77
CA ILE A 415 -0.68 11.74 1.79
C ILE A 415 -0.99 11.32 3.23
N ASP A 416 -0.08 11.61 4.18
CA ASP A 416 -0.29 11.32 5.59
C ASP A 416 -1.55 12.08 6.08
N PRO A 417 -2.61 11.39 6.55
CA PRO A 417 -3.83 12.03 7.03
C PRO A 417 -3.61 13.01 8.18
N ARG A 418 -2.53 12.84 8.96
CA ARG A 418 -2.14 13.78 10.03
C ARG A 418 -1.66 15.12 9.48
N PHE A 419 -1.43 15.24 8.17
CA PHE A 419 -1.04 16.49 7.53
C PHE A 419 -2.04 17.64 7.79
N PHE A 420 -3.34 17.36 7.81
CA PHE A 420 -4.37 18.39 8.06
C PHE A 420 -4.73 18.51 9.55
N GLY A 421 -4.08 17.73 10.42
CA GLY A 421 -4.28 17.75 11.87
C GLY A 421 -3.44 18.82 12.58
N ALA A 422 -3.22 18.61 13.88
CA ALA A 422 -2.36 19.47 14.69
C ALA A 422 -0.95 19.58 14.11
N MET A 423 -0.28 20.70 14.37
CA MET A 423 1.16 20.82 14.08
C MET A 423 1.94 19.83 14.93
N PRO A 424 2.88 19.07 14.34
CA PRO A 424 3.72 18.20 15.13
C PRO A 424 4.56 19.05 16.07
N ASP A 425 4.66 18.61 17.32
CA ASP A 425 5.52 19.26 18.30
C ASP A 425 7.00 18.87 18.09
N GLN A 426 7.88 19.49 18.87
CA GLN A 426 9.31 19.23 18.80
C GLN A 426 9.66 17.76 19.04
N ASN A 427 8.96 17.07 19.94
CA ASN A 427 9.24 15.66 20.25
C ASN A 427 8.82 14.76 19.08
N GLU A 428 7.65 15.02 18.48
CA GLU A 428 7.18 14.30 17.31
C GLU A 428 8.12 14.49 16.11
N LEU A 429 8.61 15.72 15.90
CA LEU A 429 9.58 16.02 14.85
C LEU A 429 10.91 15.29 15.07
N SER A 430 11.43 15.29 16.30
CA SER A 430 12.65 14.58 16.67
C SER A 430 12.50 13.06 16.50
N ALA A 431 11.40 12.47 17.00
CA ALA A 431 11.14 11.05 16.83
C ALA A 431 11.02 10.64 15.36
N ARG A 432 10.37 11.47 14.54
CA ARG A 432 10.28 11.24 13.08
C ARG A 432 11.65 11.35 12.42
N LEU A 433 12.48 12.30 12.84
CA LEU A 433 13.84 12.47 12.34
C LEU A 433 14.71 11.26 12.67
N GLU A 434 14.72 10.83 13.93
CA GLU A 434 15.43 9.62 14.39
C GLU A 434 14.99 8.40 13.59
N SER A 435 13.67 8.19 13.46
CA SER A 435 13.12 7.09 12.67
C SER A 435 13.53 7.14 11.19
N THR A 436 13.58 8.33 10.59
CA THR A 436 13.99 8.51 9.19
C THR A 436 15.46 8.13 8.99
N LEU A 437 16.29 8.34 10.01
CA LEU A 437 17.73 8.10 9.97
C LEU A 437 18.14 6.71 10.43
N ALA A 438 17.28 6.01 11.20
CA ALA A 438 17.57 4.69 11.78
C ALA A 438 17.99 3.64 10.73
N ASP A 439 17.35 3.66 9.55
CA ASP A 439 17.63 2.67 8.49
C ASP A 439 18.81 3.11 7.58
N ALA A 440 19.58 4.15 7.90
CA ALA A 440 20.68 4.65 7.07
C ALA A 440 21.93 3.76 7.23
N ASN A 441 22.40 3.17 6.12
CA ASN A 441 23.50 2.20 6.15
C ASN A 441 24.88 2.83 5.85
N SER A 442 24.90 4.11 5.48
CA SER A 442 26.13 4.85 5.21
C SER A 442 26.00 6.32 5.64
N TYR A 443 27.14 6.98 5.85
CA TYR A 443 27.16 8.40 6.19
C TYR A 443 26.61 9.29 5.07
N GLU A 444 26.83 8.90 3.82
CA GLU A 444 26.26 9.61 2.66
C GLU A 444 24.73 9.48 2.64
N GLU A 445 24.21 8.27 2.86
CA GLU A 445 22.77 8.03 2.95
C GLU A 445 22.14 8.78 4.13
N PHE A 446 22.84 8.84 5.26
CA PHE A 446 22.44 9.64 6.42
C PHE A 446 22.26 11.12 6.06
N LEU A 447 23.25 11.74 5.40
CA LEU A 447 23.18 13.14 4.98
C LEU A 447 22.07 13.40 3.97
N ASP A 448 21.87 12.49 3.01
CA ASP A 448 20.80 12.63 2.01
C ASP A 448 19.41 12.52 2.63
N ARG A 449 19.21 11.60 3.57
CA ARG A 449 17.96 11.47 4.34
C ARG A 449 17.68 12.70 5.18
N LEU A 450 18.71 13.25 5.83
CA LEU A 450 18.60 14.46 6.63
C LEU A 450 18.19 15.67 5.77
N ARG A 451 18.82 15.86 4.60
CA ARG A 451 18.48 16.94 3.65
C ARG A 451 17.03 16.81 3.17
N LEU A 452 16.61 15.59 2.81
CA LEU A 452 15.27 15.32 2.36
C LEU A 452 14.24 15.59 3.46
N PHE A 453 14.50 15.15 4.70
CA PHE A 453 13.63 15.42 5.84
C PHE A 453 13.46 16.93 6.06
N GLY A 454 14.54 17.71 5.99
CA GLY A 454 14.48 19.16 6.12
C GLY A 454 13.65 19.80 5.00
N GLN A 455 13.94 19.47 3.74
CA GLN A 455 13.20 20.00 2.58
C GLN A 455 11.72 19.65 2.61
N GLU A 456 11.39 18.41 2.97
CA GLU A 456 10.02 17.96 3.14
C GLU A 456 9.33 18.71 4.28
N SER A 457 9.96 18.82 5.46
CA SER A 457 9.38 19.53 6.60
C SER A 457 9.09 21.00 6.25
N LEU A 458 10.02 21.67 5.58
CA LEU A 458 9.83 23.03 5.10
C LEU A 458 8.64 23.13 4.13
N PHE A 459 8.53 22.18 3.21
CA PHE A 459 7.45 22.13 2.24
C PHE A 459 6.08 21.90 2.91
N LEU A 460 5.99 20.96 3.85
CA LEU A 460 4.76 20.65 4.57
C LEU A 460 4.31 21.84 5.44
N ILE A 461 5.22 22.46 6.20
CA ILE A 461 4.91 23.64 7.01
C ILE A 461 4.42 24.79 6.11
N GLY A 462 5.15 25.07 5.03
CA GLY A 462 4.76 26.11 4.06
C GLY A 462 3.38 25.86 3.44
N THR A 463 3.08 24.62 3.10
CA THR A 463 1.78 24.22 2.54
C THR A 463 0.65 24.37 3.57
N ARG A 464 0.90 24.11 4.86
CA ARG A 464 -0.07 24.37 5.95
C ARG A 464 -0.37 25.86 6.16
N ILE A 465 0.63 26.73 5.99
CA ILE A 465 0.42 28.19 6.03
C ILE A 465 -0.49 28.61 4.88
N LEU A 466 -0.21 28.15 3.66
CA LEU A 466 -0.97 28.52 2.46
C LEU A 466 -2.42 28.03 2.49
N SER A 467 -2.64 26.81 2.99
CA SER A 467 -3.98 26.25 3.16
C SER A 467 -4.76 26.88 4.33
N GLY A 468 -4.15 27.77 5.12
CA GLY A 468 -4.78 28.39 6.28
C GLY A 468 -4.94 27.46 7.48
N THR A 469 -4.38 26.24 7.42
CA THR A 469 -4.43 25.25 8.51
C THR A 469 -3.64 25.72 9.74
N VAL A 470 -2.61 26.56 9.53
CA VAL A 470 -1.70 27.02 10.59
C VAL A 470 -1.38 28.50 10.41
N SER A 471 -1.32 29.25 11.52
CA SER A 471 -0.90 30.66 11.52
C SER A 471 0.60 30.81 11.29
N ALA A 472 1.03 31.94 10.72
CA ALA A 472 2.46 32.23 10.53
C ALA A 472 3.27 32.17 11.84
N GLN A 473 2.66 32.54 12.97
CA GLN A 473 3.30 32.48 14.28
C GLN A 473 3.57 31.04 14.71
N HIS A 474 2.59 30.15 14.64
CA HIS A 474 2.80 28.73 14.98
C HIS A 474 3.75 28.04 14.01
N ALA A 475 3.69 28.38 12.72
CA ALA A 475 4.63 27.85 11.74
C ALA A 475 6.08 28.29 12.00
N SER A 476 6.31 29.50 12.52
CA SER A 476 7.65 29.98 12.86
C SER A 476 8.32 29.15 13.95
N VAL A 477 7.56 28.67 14.93
CA VAL A 477 8.04 27.75 15.98
C VAL A 477 8.42 26.41 15.35
N ALA A 478 7.53 25.83 14.54
CA ALA A 478 7.82 24.55 13.88
C ALA A 478 9.04 24.62 12.93
N PHE A 479 9.26 25.74 12.25
CA PHE A 479 10.48 25.94 11.46
C PHE A 479 11.74 25.94 12.34
N ALA A 480 11.67 26.54 13.53
CA ALA A 480 12.76 26.53 14.50
C ALA A 480 13.00 25.12 15.05
N ASP A 481 11.94 24.39 15.42
CA ASP A 481 12.04 23.02 15.94
C ASP A 481 12.69 22.07 14.93
N VAL A 482 12.33 22.17 13.64
CA VAL A 482 12.99 21.41 12.56
C VAL A 482 14.47 21.74 12.47
N ALA A 483 14.83 23.03 12.53
CA ALA A 483 16.22 23.47 12.45
C ALA A 483 17.04 22.99 13.66
N GLU A 484 16.47 23.08 14.85
CA GLU A 484 17.09 22.60 16.09
C GLU A 484 17.29 21.08 16.07
N GLY A 485 16.28 20.31 15.67
CA GLY A 485 16.39 18.86 15.54
C GLY A 485 17.49 18.45 14.57
N ILE A 486 17.54 19.08 13.38
CA ILE A 486 18.59 18.83 12.39
C ILE A 486 19.97 19.20 12.94
N ALA A 487 20.12 20.37 13.57
CA ALA A 487 21.40 20.81 14.12
C ALA A 487 21.89 19.88 15.25
N HIS A 488 20.98 19.47 16.13
CA HIS A 488 21.29 18.51 17.20
C HIS A 488 21.74 17.17 16.62
N THR A 489 21.05 16.62 15.62
CA THR A 489 21.42 15.33 15.01
C THR A 489 22.74 15.36 14.22
N VAL A 490 23.17 16.53 13.73
CA VAL A 490 24.46 16.66 13.03
C VAL A 490 25.64 16.83 13.99
N HIS A 491 25.40 17.46 15.15
CA HIS A 491 26.47 17.89 16.04
C HIS A 491 26.52 17.18 17.41
N GLY A 492 25.43 16.54 17.82
CA GLY A 492 25.36 15.66 18.99
C GLY A 492 25.56 14.21 18.61
#